data_AF-A0A4Q1SYS4-F1
#
_entry.id   AF-A0A4Q1SYS4-F1
#
_cell.length_a   1.000
_cell.length_b   1.000
_cell.length_c   1.000
_cell.angle_alpha   90.00
_cell.angle_beta   90.00
_cell.angle_gamma   90.00
#
_symmetry.space_group_name_H-M   'P 1'
#
loop_
_entity.id
_entity.type
_entity.pdbx_description
1 polymer ?
#
loop_
_entity_poly.entity_id
_entity_poly.type
_entity_poly.pdbx_seq_one_letter_code
_entity_poly.pdbx_strand_id
1 'polypeptide(L)'
;MDYQSFLEGLFICGEDVVPSVVSEEKLTLIVDVRAEAKNSAGSGKETWINVPLDSAKSNQAILLKEAIEQLVQAYQKGERAVLH
;
A
#
# COMPACT_ATOMS: atom_id res chain seq x y z
N MET A 1 -10.97 -4.41 -14.02
CA MET A 1 -9.73 -4.85 -13.37
C MET A 1 -9.42 -3.73 -12.43
N ASP A 2 -9.77 -3.91 -11.16
CA ASP A 2 -9.93 -2.79 -10.24
C ASP A 2 -8.64 -2.56 -9.42
N TYR A 3 -7.66 -3.45 -9.61
CA TYR A 3 -6.29 -3.34 -9.13
C TYR A 3 -5.31 -3.82 -10.21
N GLN A 4 -4.06 -3.38 -10.13
CA GLN A 4 -2.98 -3.77 -11.02
C GLN A 4 -1.83 -4.41 -10.25
N SER A 5 -1.33 -5.55 -10.72
CA SER A 5 -0.04 -6.07 -10.28
C SER A 5 1.07 -5.40 -11.09
N PHE A 6 2.09 -4.90 -10.41
CA PHE A 6 3.32 -4.41 -11.06
C PHE A 6 4.49 -5.38 -10.90
N LEU A 7 4.43 -6.26 -9.91
CA LEU A 7 5.31 -7.41 -9.72
C LEU A 7 4.50 -8.52 -9.04
N GLU A 8 4.90 -9.78 -9.18
CA GLU A 8 4.24 -10.88 -8.48
C GLU A 8 4.21 -10.62 -6.96
N GLY A 9 3.00 -10.63 -6.38
CA GLY A 9 2.79 -10.35 -4.96
C GLY A 9 2.74 -8.87 -4.59
N LEU A 10 2.95 -7.94 -5.53
CA LEU A 10 2.86 -6.50 -5.30
C LEU A 10 1.80 -5.85 -6.18
N PHE A 11 0.92 -5.07 -5.55
CA PHE A 11 -0.29 -4.55 -6.17
C PHE A 11 -0.45 -3.04 -5.95
N ILE A 12 -1.16 -2.39 -6.85
CA ILE A 12 -1.60 -0.99 -6.73
C ILE A 12 -3.10 -0.89 -7.03
N CYS A 13 -3.84 -0.13 -6.24
CA CYS A 13 -5.29 0.03 -6.39
C CYS A 13 -5.82 1.30 -5.73
N GLY A 14 -7.12 1.58 -5.87
CA GLY A 14 -7.82 2.60 -5.09
C GLY A 14 -8.26 2.07 -3.72
N GLU A 15 -8.61 2.99 -2.80
CA GLU A 15 -9.06 2.67 -1.43
C GLU A 15 -10.19 1.63 -1.39
N ASP A 16 -11.21 1.80 -2.23
CA ASP A 16 -12.41 0.98 -2.26
C ASP A 16 -12.14 -0.47 -2.68
N VAL A 17 -11.00 -0.70 -3.33
CA VAL A 17 -10.58 -2.01 -3.84
C VAL A 17 -9.69 -2.74 -2.83
N VAL A 18 -9.08 -2.04 -1.87
CA VAL A 18 -8.17 -2.62 -0.86
C VAL A 18 -8.76 -3.87 -0.17
N PRO A 19 -10.03 -3.89 0.31
CA PRO A 19 -10.60 -5.09 0.92
C PRO A 19 -10.60 -6.31 0.00
N SER A 20 -10.91 -6.10 -1.28
CA SER A 20 -10.94 -7.17 -2.28
C SER A 20 -9.54 -7.72 -2.52
N VAL A 21 -8.55 -6.84 -2.80
CA VAL A 21 -7.15 -7.28 -3.04
C VAL A 21 -6.59 -8.00 -1.83
N VAL A 22 -6.84 -7.50 -0.62
CA VAL A 22 -6.44 -8.15 0.63
C VAL A 22 -6.98 -9.58 0.71
N SER A 23 -8.26 -9.78 0.38
CA SER A 23 -8.91 -11.08 0.48
C SER A 23 -8.48 -12.06 -0.63
N GLU A 24 -8.39 -11.59 -1.88
CA GLU A 24 -8.11 -12.39 -3.06
C GLU A 24 -6.63 -12.77 -3.11
N GLU A 25 -5.77 -11.80 -2.82
CA GLU A 25 -4.31 -11.95 -2.93
C GLU A 25 -3.68 -12.30 -1.59
N LYS A 26 -4.43 -12.40 -0.50
CA LYS A 26 -3.92 -12.75 0.85
C LYS A 26 -2.78 -11.83 1.27
N LEU A 27 -2.99 -10.52 1.13
CA LEU A 27 -1.98 -9.52 1.46
C LEU A 27 -1.69 -9.51 2.96
N THR A 28 -0.44 -9.21 3.30
CA THR A 28 0.01 -9.04 4.69
C THR A 28 0.39 -7.61 5.01
N LEU A 29 0.59 -6.76 3.99
CA LEU A 29 0.98 -5.36 4.12
C LEU A 29 0.11 -4.45 3.22
N ILE A 30 -0.32 -3.34 3.81
CA ILE A 30 -1.01 -2.24 3.14
C ILE A 30 -0.18 -0.97 3.36
N VAL A 31 0.30 -0.38 2.27
CA VAL A 31 0.97 0.93 2.26
C VAL A 31 -0.03 1.95 1.72
N ASP A 32 -0.54 2.83 2.59
CA ASP A 32 -1.55 3.84 2.29
C ASP A 32 -0.87 5.21 2.11
N VAL A 33 -0.97 5.81 0.93
CA VAL A 33 -0.35 7.11 0.63
C VAL A 33 -1.28 8.30 0.80
N ARG A 34 -2.53 8.10 1.21
CA ARG A 34 -3.49 9.19 1.38
C ARG A 34 -3.14 10.04 2.59
N ALA A 35 -3.12 11.36 2.40
CA ALA A 35 -2.80 12.32 3.45
C ALA A 35 -3.91 12.42 4.52
N GLU A 36 -5.14 12.12 4.13
CA GLU A 36 -6.34 12.19 4.96
C GLU A 36 -6.66 10.90 5.70
N ALA A 37 -5.88 9.83 5.49
CA ALA A 37 -6.15 8.52 6.08
C ALA A 37 -6.11 8.57 7.62
N LYS A 38 -7.19 8.09 8.24
CA LYS A 38 -7.27 7.92 9.71
C LYS A 38 -7.29 6.46 10.13
N ASN A 39 -7.67 5.59 9.22
CA ASN A 39 -7.78 4.15 9.43
C ASN A 39 -7.39 3.43 8.14
N SER A 40 -6.95 2.17 8.28
CA SER A 40 -6.73 1.29 7.14
C SER A 40 -8.03 0.98 6.39
N ALA A 41 -7.94 0.84 5.07
CA ALA A 41 -8.99 0.27 4.24
C ALA A 41 -8.98 -1.28 4.25
N GLY A 42 -8.03 -1.90 4.97
CA GLY A 42 -7.93 -3.36 5.11
C GLY A 42 -8.91 -3.97 6.11
N SER A 43 -8.74 -5.28 6.35
CA SER A 43 -9.56 -6.04 7.30
C SER A 43 -9.14 -5.85 8.76
N GLY A 44 -7.98 -5.19 8.97
CA GLY A 44 -7.36 -4.97 10.29
C GLY A 44 -6.44 -6.12 10.73
N LYS A 45 -6.29 -7.16 9.91
CA LYS A 45 -5.34 -8.27 10.15
C LYS A 45 -3.98 -8.01 9.52
N GLU A 46 -3.94 -7.13 8.54
CA GLU A 46 -2.75 -6.77 7.78
C GLU A 46 -1.96 -5.70 8.53
N THR A 47 -0.65 -5.64 8.27
CA THR A 47 0.14 -4.49 8.70
C THR A 47 -0.26 -3.29 7.86
N TRP A 48 -0.61 -2.18 8.51
CA TRP A 48 -0.96 -0.92 7.85
C TRP A 48 0.11 0.13 8.13
N ILE A 49 0.67 0.70 7.07
CA ILE A 49 1.65 1.77 7.12
C ILE A 49 1.09 2.93 6.30
N ASN A 50 0.86 4.08 6.94
CA ASN A 50 0.47 5.29 6.24
C ASN A 50 1.69 6.18 5.97
N VAL A 51 1.94 6.48 4.70
CA VAL A 51 3.00 7.38 4.23
C VAL A 51 2.35 8.54 3.47
N PRO A 52 1.89 9.59 4.16
CA PRO A 52 0.95 10.55 3.62
C PRO A 52 1.58 11.44 2.54
N LEU A 53 1.21 11.24 1.28
CA LEU A 53 1.60 12.08 0.17
C LEU A 53 0.63 13.27 0.04
N ASP A 54 1.17 14.47 0.19
CA ASP A 54 0.44 15.73 0.17
C ASP A 54 1.09 16.69 -0.83
N SER A 55 0.43 16.92 -1.96
CA SER A 55 0.93 17.78 -3.03
C SER A 55 1.31 19.20 -2.60
N ALA A 56 0.81 19.69 -1.46
CA ALA A 56 1.15 21.00 -0.92
C ALA A 56 2.52 21.02 -0.19
N LYS A 57 3.14 19.85 0.07
CA LYS A 57 4.41 19.74 0.81
C LYS A 57 5.58 19.42 -0.11
N SER A 58 6.78 19.89 0.23
CA SER A 58 7.98 19.74 -0.61
C SER A 58 8.70 18.39 -0.49
N ASN A 59 8.35 17.54 0.49
CA ASN A 59 9.05 16.29 0.78
C ASN A 59 8.47 15.04 0.08
N GLN A 60 7.65 15.21 -0.96
CA GLN A 60 6.94 14.10 -1.63
C GLN A 60 7.85 13.00 -2.15
N ALA A 61 9.00 13.38 -2.74
CA ALA A 61 9.95 12.40 -3.27
C ALA A 61 10.54 11.51 -2.16
N ILE A 62 10.77 12.06 -0.96
CA ILE A 62 11.30 11.32 0.19
C ILE A 62 10.24 10.35 0.70
N LEU A 63 9.00 10.82 0.84
CA LEU A 63 7.88 10.00 1.30
C LEU A 63 7.53 8.89 0.31
N LEU A 64 7.51 9.19 -0.99
CA LEU A 64 7.28 8.16 -2.01
C LEU A 64 8.38 7.09 -1.97
N LYS A 65 9.63 7.50 -1.77
CA LYS A 65 10.75 6.56 -1.58
C LYS A 65 10.52 5.68 -0.36
N GLU A 66 10.09 6.24 0.77
CA GLU A 66 9.77 5.49 1.98
C GLU A 66 8.65 4.47 1.75
N ALA A 67 7.56 4.87 1.07
CA ALA A 67 6.47 3.96 0.69
C ALA A 67 6.96 2.79 -0.18
N ILE A 68 7.79 3.08 -1.18
CA ILE A 68 8.40 2.06 -2.06
C ILE A 68 9.34 1.14 -1.27
N GLU A 69 10.12 1.68 -0.32
CA GLU A 69 11.01 0.88 0.52
C GLU A 69 10.24 -0.15 1.37
N GLN A 70 9.03 0.17 1.84
CA GLN A 70 8.16 -0.81 2.52
C GLN A 70 7.78 -1.98 1.59
N LEU A 71 7.41 -1.67 0.34
CA LEU A 71 7.05 -2.69 -0.66
C LEU A 71 8.26 -3.57 -1.02
N VAL A 72 9.44 -2.96 -1.17
CA VAL A 72 10.69 -3.69 -1.43
C VAL A 72 11.03 -4.63 -0.28
N GLN A 73 10.90 -4.17 0.97
CA GLN A 73 11.14 -5.01 2.15
C GLN A 73 10.15 -6.17 2.24
N ALA A 74 8.86 -5.94 1.95
CA ALA A 74 7.86 -7.00 1.89
C ALA A 74 8.21 -8.04 0.82
N TYR A 75 8.54 -7.58 -0.38
CA TYR A 75 8.94 -8.46 -1.49
C TYR A 75 10.16 -9.32 -1.14
N GLN A 76 11.19 -8.74 -0.51
CA GLN A 76 12.38 -9.47 -0.07
C GLN A 76 12.07 -10.55 0.97
N LYS A 77 10.99 -10.41 1.74
CA LYS A 77 10.52 -11.40 2.72
C LYS A 77 9.57 -12.44 2.11
N GLY A 78 9.22 -12.31 0.82
CA GLY A 78 8.19 -13.13 0.18
C GLY A 78 6.77 -12.80 0.64
N GLU A 79 6.58 -11.62 1.23
CA GLU A 79 5.27 -11.10 1.62
C GLU A 79 4.53 -10.51 0.42
N ARG A 80 3.20 -10.41 0.54
CA ARG A 80 2.34 -9.81 -0.49
C ARG A 80 1.84 -8.47 0.02
N ALA A 81 1.95 -7.42 -0.80
CA ALA A 81 1.69 -6.05 -0.37
C ALA A 81 0.93 -5.24 -1.42
N VAL A 82 0.19 -4.23 -0.96
CA VAL A 82 -0.47 -3.26 -1.82
C VAL A 82 -0.05 -1.84 -1.47
N LEU A 83 0.13 -1.03 -2.51
CA LEU A 83 0.20 0.43 -2.43
C LEU A 83 -1.16 1.01 -2.83
N HIS A 84 -1.74 1.90 -2.04
CA HIS A 84 -3.01 2.56 -2.41
C HIS A 84 -3.08 3.99 -1.89
#